data_AF-Q84GC6-F1
#
_entry.id   AF-Q84GC6-F1
#
_cell.length_a   1.000
_cell.length_b   1.000
_cell.length_c   1.000
_cell.angle_alpha   90.00
_cell.angle_beta   90.00
_cell.angle_gamma   90.00
#
_symmetry.space_group_name_H-M   'P 1'
#
loop_
_entity.id
_entity.type
_entity.pdbx_description
1 polymer ?
#
loop_
_entity_poly.entity_id
_entity_poly.type
_entity_poly.pdbx_seq_one_letter_code
_entity_poly.pdbx_strand_id
1 'polypeptide(L)'
;TKSVASTSSTEQQTNISTNQSTASNTTSQSTAPASTHLKQTSTTSTSTAPVKLRTFSRLAMSTFASAAMTTALTANTITVNKDNLKQYMTTSGNATYDQSTGVVTLTQDAYSQKGAITLGTRIDSNKSFHFSGKVNLGNKYEGNGNGGDGIGFA
;
A
#
# COMPACT_ATOMS: atom_id res chain seq x y z
N THR A 1 -44.93 44.93 11.49
CA THR A 1 -43.92 45.03 12.57
C THR A 1 -44.30 44.10 13.71
N LYS A 2 -43.59 42.99 13.87
CA LYS A 2 -43.53 42.09 15.05
C LYS A 2 -42.41 41.08 14.73
N SER A 3 -41.17 41.44 15.06
CA SER A 3 -40.41 40.96 16.23
C SER A 3 -40.08 39.48 16.22
N VAL A 4 -38.87 39.21 15.71
CA VAL A 4 -37.80 38.32 16.21
C VAL A 4 -38.17 37.16 17.14
N ALA A 5 -37.75 35.97 16.74
CA ALA A 5 -37.24 34.94 17.64
C ALA A 5 -36.04 34.26 16.94
N SER A 6 -34.85 34.81 17.21
CA SER A 6 -33.58 34.14 16.98
C SER A 6 -33.43 33.06 18.05
N THR A 7 -33.27 31.81 17.66
CA THR A 7 -32.81 30.75 18.57
C THR A 7 -31.37 30.39 18.19
N SER A 8 -30.46 31.06 18.89
CA SER A 8 -29.06 30.71 19.05
C SER A 8 -28.97 29.51 19.99
N SER A 9 -28.25 28.46 19.58
CA SER A 9 -27.87 27.36 20.48
C SER A 9 -26.42 26.97 20.24
N THR A 10 -25.57 27.66 21.02
CA THR A 10 -24.39 27.15 21.74
C THR A 10 -23.32 26.38 20.95
N GLU A 11 -22.28 27.12 20.57
CA GLU A 11 -20.92 26.61 20.45
C GLU A 11 -20.49 25.93 21.75
N GLN A 12 -20.05 24.68 21.68
CA GLN A 12 -19.30 24.05 22.76
C GLN A 12 -17.87 23.82 22.27
N GLN A 13 -17.02 24.83 22.48
CA GLN A 13 -15.58 24.66 22.48
C GLN A 13 -15.19 23.85 23.71
N THR A 14 -14.63 22.66 23.50
CA THR A 14 -13.84 21.96 24.51
C THR A 14 -12.38 22.03 24.11
N ASN A 15 -11.68 22.99 24.74
CA ASN A 15 -10.22 22.97 24.86
C ASN A 15 -9.79 21.65 25.52
N ILE A 16 -9.00 20.84 24.81
CA ILE A 16 -8.17 19.82 25.46
C ILE A 16 -6.72 20.12 25.12
N SER A 17 -6.01 20.57 26.15
CA SER A 17 -4.58 20.82 26.16
C SER A 17 -3.80 19.51 26.03
N THR A 18 -2.69 19.63 25.31
CA THR A 18 -1.57 18.70 25.14
C THR A 18 -1.27 17.80 26.34
N ASN A 19 -1.18 16.49 26.10
CA ASN A 19 -0.33 15.60 26.87
C ASN A 19 0.44 14.68 25.91
N GLN A 20 1.71 15.03 25.72
CA GLN A 20 2.74 14.21 25.11
C GLN A 20 3.01 13.02 26.04
N SER A 21 2.86 11.80 25.54
CA SER A 21 3.31 10.61 26.24
C SER A 21 3.90 9.63 25.24
N THR A 22 5.22 9.60 25.24
CA THR A 22 6.08 8.56 24.68
C THR A 22 5.78 7.23 25.35
N ALA A 23 5.33 6.24 24.58
CA ALA A 23 5.27 4.86 25.03
C ALA A 23 5.78 3.94 23.92
N SER A 24 6.82 3.20 24.30
CA SER A 24 7.72 2.40 23.50
C SER A 24 7.06 1.19 22.84
N ASN A 25 7.51 0.90 21.62
CA ASN A 25 7.29 -0.37 20.92
C ASN A 25 7.92 -1.53 21.71
N THR A 26 7.10 -2.54 22.06
CA THR A 26 7.60 -3.85 22.48
C THR A 26 7.02 -4.92 21.56
N THR A 27 7.87 -5.37 20.64
CA THR A 27 7.67 -6.49 19.73
C THR A 27 7.74 -7.81 20.51
N SER A 28 6.70 -8.64 20.40
CA SER A 28 6.74 -10.02 20.88
C SER A 28 7.66 -10.87 20.00
N GLN A 29 8.71 -11.38 20.64
CA GLN A 29 9.82 -12.11 20.06
C GLN A 29 9.59 -13.63 20.12
N SER A 30 9.82 -14.27 18.97
CA SER A 30 9.81 -15.72 18.79
C SER A 30 11.01 -16.38 19.47
N THR A 31 10.77 -17.54 20.07
CA THR A 31 11.75 -18.41 20.74
C THR A 31 12.68 -19.12 19.75
N ALA A 32 14.01 -18.98 19.95
CA ALA A 32 15.02 -19.96 19.54
C ALA A 32 16.23 -19.87 20.51
N PRO A 33 16.76 -21.00 21.01
CA PRO A 33 17.71 -21.02 22.12
C PRO A 33 19.17 -20.72 21.72
N ALA A 34 19.90 -20.29 22.75
CA ALA A 34 21.25 -19.72 22.76
C ALA A 34 22.37 -20.63 22.25
N SER A 35 23.43 -20.02 21.72
CA SER A 35 24.76 -20.62 21.60
C SER A 35 25.77 -19.82 22.42
N THR A 36 26.22 -20.42 23.51
CA THR A 36 27.28 -19.94 24.41
C THR A 36 28.66 -20.18 23.81
N HIS A 37 29.51 -19.15 23.83
CA HIS A 37 30.93 -19.23 23.50
C HIS A 37 31.74 -19.65 24.74
N LEU A 38 32.40 -20.82 24.72
CA LEU A 38 33.46 -21.17 25.66
C LEU A 38 34.58 -22.00 24.99
N LYS A 39 35.73 -21.32 24.82
CA LYS A 39 37.13 -21.76 24.99
C LYS A 39 37.62 -23.09 24.39
N GLN A 40 38.49 -22.90 23.40
CA GLN A 40 39.76 -23.61 23.13
C GLN A 40 40.24 -24.59 24.23
N THR A 41 40.30 -25.87 23.87
CA THR A 41 41.20 -26.84 24.52
C THR A 41 41.89 -27.66 23.42
N SER A 42 43.21 -27.51 23.37
CA SER A 42 44.12 -28.29 22.53
C SER A 42 44.30 -29.67 23.15
N THR A 43 44.04 -30.75 22.41
CA THR A 43 44.63 -32.06 22.71
C THR A 43 45.03 -32.81 21.44
N THR A 44 46.31 -33.15 21.43
CA THR A 44 47.06 -33.95 20.46
C THR A 44 46.40 -35.28 20.15
N SER A 45 46.37 -35.68 18.88
CA SER A 45 46.11 -37.07 18.48
C SER A 45 47.12 -37.47 17.41
N THR A 46 48.14 -38.22 17.84
CA THR A 46 49.02 -39.02 17.00
C THR A 46 48.30 -40.28 16.55
N SER A 47 48.10 -40.49 15.24
CA SER A 47 48.18 -41.82 14.64
C SER A 47 48.16 -41.75 13.10
N THR A 48 49.08 -42.50 12.51
CA THR A 48 49.43 -42.68 11.10
C THR A 48 48.39 -43.48 10.29
N ALA A 49 47.84 -42.89 9.22
CA ALA A 49 47.39 -43.58 8.00
C ALA A 49 47.08 -42.55 6.87
N PRO A 50 47.52 -42.73 5.61
CA PRO A 50 47.17 -41.82 4.52
C PRO A 50 45.74 -42.08 4.03
N VAL A 51 44.85 -41.09 4.17
CA VAL A 51 43.48 -41.14 3.62
C VAL A 51 43.52 -40.77 2.13
N LYS A 52 43.13 -41.70 1.26
CA LYS A 52 42.95 -41.49 -0.19
C LYS A 52 41.87 -40.43 -0.44
N LEU A 53 42.28 -39.24 -0.87
CA LEU A 53 41.36 -38.16 -1.24
C LEU A 53 40.81 -38.44 -2.65
N ARG A 54 39.50 -38.64 -2.77
CA ARG A 54 38.82 -38.82 -4.07
C ARG A 54 38.58 -37.43 -4.66
N THR A 55 39.26 -37.11 -5.76
CA THR A 55 39.02 -35.89 -6.53
C THR A 55 37.67 -35.99 -7.24
N PHE A 56 36.74 -35.09 -6.92
CA PHE A 56 35.50 -34.93 -7.70
C PHE A 56 35.71 -33.80 -8.70
N SER A 57 35.70 -34.12 -9.99
CA SER A 57 35.76 -33.14 -11.09
C SER A 57 34.43 -32.38 -11.18
N ARG A 58 34.49 -31.05 -11.13
CA ARG A 58 33.32 -30.16 -11.27
C ARG A 58 33.12 -29.89 -12.75
N LEU A 59 32.06 -30.42 -13.36
CA LEU A 59 31.68 -30.05 -14.73
C LEU A 59 31.25 -28.57 -14.74
N ALA A 60 31.84 -27.76 -15.62
CA ALA A 60 31.49 -26.37 -15.79
C ALA A 60 30.15 -26.24 -16.55
N MET A 61 29.17 -25.53 -15.98
CA MET A 61 27.93 -25.14 -16.67
C MET A 61 28.19 -23.86 -17.47
N SER A 62 28.09 -23.92 -18.80
CA SER A 62 28.08 -22.74 -19.65
C SER A 62 26.72 -22.03 -19.53
N THR A 63 26.75 -20.81 -19.02
CA THR A 63 25.55 -19.96 -18.93
C THR A 63 25.37 -19.22 -20.25
N PHE A 64 24.28 -19.49 -20.97
CA PHE A 64 23.88 -18.70 -22.13
C PHE A 64 23.22 -17.41 -21.63
N ALA A 65 24.00 -16.33 -21.52
CA ALA A 65 23.44 -15.00 -21.26
C ALA A 65 22.77 -14.48 -22.54
N SER A 66 21.43 -14.54 -22.59
CA SER A 66 20.66 -13.86 -23.64
C SER A 66 20.65 -12.36 -23.31
N ALA A 67 21.23 -11.55 -24.20
CA ALA A 67 21.21 -10.10 -24.08
C ALA A 67 19.79 -9.59 -24.39
N ALA A 68 19.00 -9.34 -23.33
CA ALA A 68 17.74 -8.65 -23.47
C ALA A 68 18.00 -7.19 -23.90
N MET A 69 17.61 -6.85 -25.13
CA MET A 69 17.64 -5.49 -25.64
C MET A 69 16.61 -4.66 -24.85
N THR A 70 17.08 -3.96 -23.83
CA THR A 70 16.26 -3.02 -23.06
C THR A 70 16.16 -1.73 -23.86
N THR A 71 15.10 -1.60 -24.65
CA THR A 71 14.71 -0.28 -25.16
C THR A 71 14.33 0.55 -23.94
N ALA A 72 15.17 1.53 -23.59
CA ALA A 72 14.91 2.41 -22.45
C ALA A 72 13.66 3.25 -22.78
N LEU A 73 12.50 2.79 -22.33
CA LEU A 73 11.28 3.58 -22.38
C LEU A 73 11.47 4.73 -21.40
N THR A 74 11.59 5.96 -21.91
CA THR A 74 11.65 7.15 -21.07
C THR A 74 10.31 7.25 -20.32
N ALA A 75 10.32 6.95 -19.02
CA ALA A 75 9.13 7.01 -18.19
C ALA A 75 8.80 8.48 -17.89
N ASN A 76 7.68 8.97 -18.42
CA ASN A 76 7.21 10.32 -18.15
C ASN A 76 6.47 10.38 -16.81
N THR A 77 6.69 11.44 -16.03
CA THR A 77 5.82 11.78 -14.89
C THR A 77 4.53 12.40 -15.42
N ILE A 78 3.39 11.81 -15.07
CA ILE A 78 2.06 12.24 -15.51
C ILE A 78 1.27 12.76 -14.32
N THR A 79 0.57 13.89 -14.50
CA THR A 79 -0.44 14.38 -13.55
C THR A 79 -1.83 14.22 -14.17
N VAL A 80 -2.60 13.30 -13.60
CA VAL A 80 -4.02 13.14 -13.95
C VAL A 80 -4.84 14.18 -13.17
N ASN A 81 -5.71 14.90 -13.87
CA ASN A 81 -6.63 15.89 -13.33
C ASN A 81 -8.02 15.71 -13.98
N LYS A 82 -9.00 16.55 -13.61
CA LYS A 82 -10.36 16.41 -14.14
C LYS A 82 -10.44 16.52 -15.67
N ASP A 83 -9.65 17.40 -16.27
CA ASP A 83 -9.77 17.70 -17.69
C ASP A 83 -9.16 16.60 -18.58
N ASN A 84 -8.19 15.83 -18.03
CA ASN A 84 -7.53 14.75 -18.75
C ASN A 84 -7.84 13.34 -18.19
N LEU A 85 -8.75 13.20 -17.22
CA LEU A 85 -9.04 11.92 -16.57
C LEU A 85 -9.41 10.82 -17.58
N LYS A 86 -10.25 11.15 -18.57
CA LYS A 86 -10.68 10.19 -19.61
C LYS A 86 -9.58 9.78 -20.59
N GLN A 87 -8.47 10.51 -20.63
CA GLN A 87 -7.31 10.15 -21.44
C GLN A 87 -6.47 9.06 -20.76
N TYR A 88 -6.33 9.14 -19.43
CA TYR A 88 -5.44 8.27 -18.67
C TYR A 88 -6.16 7.17 -17.90
N MET A 89 -7.46 7.32 -17.65
CA MET A 89 -8.25 6.40 -16.83
C MET A 89 -9.55 5.97 -17.51
N THR A 90 -9.97 4.74 -17.22
CA THR A 90 -11.19 4.14 -17.76
C THR A 90 -12.15 3.81 -16.63
N THR A 91 -13.40 4.23 -16.77
CA THR A 91 -14.51 3.85 -15.88
C THR A 91 -15.18 2.56 -16.39
N SER A 92 -15.59 1.67 -15.48
CA SER A 92 -16.26 0.41 -15.79
C SER A 92 -17.40 0.09 -14.81
N GLY A 93 -18.28 -0.82 -15.20
CA GLY A 93 -19.47 -1.17 -14.42
C GLY A 93 -20.47 -0.02 -14.39
N ASN A 94 -21.02 0.28 -13.21
CA ASN A 94 -21.95 1.38 -12.99
C ASN A 94 -21.25 2.75 -12.87
N ALA A 95 -19.91 2.80 -12.94
CA ALA A 95 -19.18 4.04 -12.71
C ALA A 95 -19.39 5.07 -13.83
N THR A 96 -19.72 6.30 -13.45
CA THR A 96 -19.84 7.44 -14.36
C THR A 96 -18.86 8.55 -13.97
N TYR A 97 -18.62 9.48 -14.90
CA TYR A 97 -17.70 10.58 -14.68
C TYR A 97 -18.31 11.89 -15.16
N ASP A 98 -18.31 12.88 -14.29
CA ASP A 98 -18.62 14.26 -14.63
C ASP A 98 -17.34 15.09 -14.69
N GLN A 99 -16.96 15.49 -15.91
CA GLN A 99 -15.74 16.27 -16.15
C GLN A 99 -15.82 17.70 -15.60
N SER A 100 -17.01 18.28 -15.48
CA SER A 100 -17.18 19.66 -15.01
C SER A 100 -16.78 19.80 -13.54
N THR A 101 -17.17 18.83 -12.71
CA THR A 101 -16.90 18.78 -11.27
C THR A 101 -15.67 17.93 -10.93
N GLY A 102 -15.24 17.05 -11.84
CA GLY A 102 -14.18 16.07 -11.59
C GLY A 102 -14.63 14.89 -10.74
N VAL A 103 -15.94 14.69 -10.56
CA VAL A 103 -16.49 13.63 -9.72
C VAL A 103 -16.64 12.34 -10.51
N VAL A 104 -15.99 11.28 -10.01
CA VAL A 104 -16.25 9.90 -10.44
C VAL A 104 -17.28 9.31 -9.49
N THR A 105 -18.46 8.97 -10.01
CA THR A 105 -19.49 8.28 -9.22
C THR A 105 -19.35 6.79 -9.44
N LEU A 106 -18.86 6.05 -8.45
CA LEU A 106 -18.65 4.60 -8.55
C LEU A 106 -19.98 3.85 -8.53
N THR A 107 -20.86 4.19 -7.60
CA THR A 107 -22.20 3.61 -7.45
C THR A 107 -23.20 4.69 -7.02
N GLN A 108 -24.45 4.54 -7.44
CA GLN A 108 -25.58 5.27 -6.86
C GLN A 108 -26.00 4.61 -5.54
N ASP A 109 -26.80 5.31 -4.72
CA ASP A 109 -27.48 4.74 -3.55
C ASP A 109 -28.61 3.78 -4.00
N ALA A 110 -28.21 2.62 -4.52
CA ALA A 110 -29.07 1.60 -5.10
C ALA A 110 -28.46 0.21 -4.88
N TYR A 111 -29.33 -0.82 -4.87
CA TYR A 111 -28.91 -2.19 -4.65
C TYR A 111 -28.10 -2.78 -5.81
N SER A 112 -27.19 -3.70 -5.50
CA SER A 112 -26.46 -4.54 -6.46
C SER A 112 -25.59 -3.78 -7.47
N GLN A 113 -24.97 -2.68 -7.04
CA GLN A 113 -24.12 -1.85 -7.89
C GLN A 113 -22.64 -2.18 -7.71
N LYS A 114 -21.87 -2.08 -8.80
CA LYS A 114 -20.41 -2.13 -8.78
C LYS A 114 -19.84 -1.23 -9.86
N GLY A 115 -18.92 -0.35 -9.48
CA GLY A 115 -18.19 0.50 -10.41
C GLY A 115 -16.71 0.58 -10.06
N ALA A 116 -15.88 0.82 -11.06
CA ALA A 116 -14.45 1.02 -10.89
C ALA A 116 -13.92 2.06 -11.86
N ILE A 117 -12.81 2.69 -11.48
CA ILE A 117 -11.97 3.50 -12.36
C ILE A 117 -10.55 2.95 -12.30
N THR A 118 -9.90 2.82 -13.45
CA THR A 118 -8.58 2.17 -13.55
C THR A 118 -7.63 3.01 -14.38
N LEU A 119 -6.38 3.15 -13.92
CA LEU A 119 -5.32 3.82 -14.67
C LEU A 119 -4.86 2.93 -15.83
N GLY A 120 -4.81 3.48 -17.05
CA GLY A 120 -4.42 2.73 -18.25
C GLY A 120 -2.92 2.48 -18.39
N THR A 121 -2.09 3.08 -17.54
CA THR A 121 -0.63 2.94 -17.54
C THR A 121 -0.14 2.40 -16.19
N ARG A 122 0.88 1.54 -16.22
CA ARG A 122 1.49 1.00 -14.99
C ARG A 122 2.26 2.08 -14.23
N ILE A 123 2.18 2.02 -12.91
CA ILE A 123 2.96 2.89 -12.01
C ILE A 123 4.32 2.23 -11.75
N ASP A 124 5.41 3.00 -11.86
CA ASP A 124 6.73 2.58 -11.37
C ASP A 124 6.81 2.80 -9.86
N SER A 125 6.72 1.73 -9.08
CA SER A 125 6.79 1.79 -7.60
C SER A 125 8.15 2.22 -7.06
N ASN A 126 9.19 2.28 -7.90
CA ASN A 126 10.47 2.89 -7.53
C ASN A 126 10.46 4.42 -7.62
N LYS A 127 9.34 5.02 -8.05
CA LYS A 127 9.09 6.46 -8.02
C LYS A 127 7.91 6.74 -7.11
N SER A 128 7.90 7.94 -6.54
CA SER A 128 6.76 8.40 -5.76
C SER A 128 5.54 8.60 -6.67
N PHE A 129 4.37 8.21 -6.18
CA PHE A 129 3.08 8.58 -6.74
C PHE A 129 2.24 9.26 -5.66
N HIS A 130 1.25 10.04 -6.06
CA HIS A 130 0.40 10.78 -5.15
C HIS A 130 -1.03 10.86 -5.68
N PHE A 131 -1.99 10.58 -4.81
CA PHE A 131 -3.40 10.84 -5.04
C PHE A 131 -3.86 11.96 -4.11
N SER A 132 -4.46 13.01 -4.68
CA SER A 132 -5.06 14.11 -3.94
C SER A 132 -6.47 14.34 -4.43
N GLY A 133 -7.44 14.24 -3.52
CA GLY A 133 -8.84 14.34 -3.87
C GLY A 133 -9.74 14.25 -2.64
N LYS A 134 -11.04 14.11 -2.89
CA LYS A 134 -12.05 13.91 -1.85
C LYS A 134 -12.81 12.63 -2.14
N VAL A 135 -13.35 12.02 -1.08
CA VAL A 135 -14.15 10.81 -1.15
C VAL A 135 -15.47 11.05 -0.44
N ASN A 136 -16.56 10.59 -1.02
CA ASN A 136 -17.87 10.51 -0.39
C ASN A 136 -18.22 9.03 -0.17
N LEU A 137 -18.40 8.61 1.09
CA LEU A 137 -18.79 7.23 1.45
C LEU A 137 -20.31 7.03 1.55
N GLY A 138 -21.10 8.06 1.24
CA GLY A 138 -22.54 8.04 1.41
C GLY A 138 -22.98 8.50 2.80
N ASN A 139 -24.22 8.15 3.16
CA ASN A 139 -24.92 8.67 4.34
C ASN A 139 -25.37 7.59 5.34
N LYS A 140 -24.99 6.32 5.13
CA LYS A 140 -25.37 5.16 5.94
C LYS A 140 -24.13 4.32 6.24
N TYR A 141 -24.09 3.66 7.38
CA TYR A 141 -23.00 2.78 7.80
C TYR A 141 -23.49 1.81 8.89
N GLU A 142 -22.63 0.87 9.31
CA GLU A 142 -22.97 -0.12 10.34
C GLU A 142 -23.56 0.53 11.61
N GLY A 143 -24.73 0.05 12.05
CA GLY A 143 -25.45 0.63 13.19
C GLY A 143 -26.17 1.96 12.93
N ASN A 144 -26.07 2.54 11.73
CA ASN A 144 -26.78 3.75 11.31
C ASN A 144 -27.30 3.61 9.87
N GLY A 145 -28.33 2.77 9.73
CA GLY A 145 -28.93 2.40 8.44
C GLY A 145 -28.18 1.27 7.73
N ASN A 146 -28.70 0.86 6.57
CA ASN A 146 -28.10 -0.22 5.77
C ASN A 146 -27.08 0.37 4.78
N GLY A 147 -25.87 0.67 5.26
CA GLY A 147 -24.76 1.19 4.45
C GLY A 147 -23.77 0.10 4.04
N GLY A 148 -23.20 0.23 2.84
CA GLY A 148 -22.21 -0.72 2.32
C GLY A 148 -22.08 -0.64 0.80
N ASP A 149 -21.11 -1.31 0.18
CA ASP A 149 -20.06 -2.14 0.81
C ASP A 149 -18.78 -1.35 1.18
N GLY A 150 -18.53 -0.21 0.53
CA GLY A 150 -17.35 0.64 0.75
C GLY A 150 -16.57 0.98 -0.52
N ILE A 151 -15.36 1.53 -0.37
CA ILE A 151 -14.46 1.92 -1.47
C ILE A 151 -13.06 1.36 -1.20
N GLY A 152 -12.47 0.71 -2.20
CA GLY A 152 -11.08 0.23 -2.16
C GLY A 152 -10.19 0.96 -3.16
N PHE A 153 -8.94 1.22 -2.76
CA PHE A 153 -7.86 1.68 -3.64
C PHE A 153 -6.85 0.54 -3.77
N ALA A 154 -6.60 0.09 -5.01
CA ALA A 154 -5.81 -1.11 -5.31
C ALA A 154 -4.89 -0.88 -6.51
#